data_AF-Q6A5I0-F1
#
_entry.id   AF-Q6A5I0-F1
#
_cell.length_a   1.000
_cell.length_b   1.000
_cell.length_c   1.000
_cell.angle_alpha   90.00
_cell.angle_beta   90.00
_cell.angle_gamma   90.00
#
_symmetry.space_group_name_H-M   'P 1'
#
loop_
_entity.id
_entity.type
_entity.pdbx_description
1 polymer ?
#
loop_
_entity_poly.entity_id
_entity_poly.type
_entity_poly.pdbx_seq_one_letter_code
_entity_poly.pdbx_strand_id
1 'polypeptide(L)'
;MADISHTAPLADSPIPKGTWVEVRTIILQPSERAAAVPEDTAATPLVQWVSGFLDEEAHIGDEVTITSIIGRRHTGVLDCVNPSYSHSFGNTVPELLTIGTTHEPITFHGQEDQS
;
A
#
# COMPACT_ATOMS: atom_id res chain seq x y z
N MET A 1 -23.27 17.39 15.76
CA MET A 1 -21.91 16.89 16.01
C MET A 1 -21.95 15.40 15.76
N ALA A 2 -21.64 14.97 14.54
CA ALA A 2 -21.66 13.56 14.19
C ALA A 2 -20.45 12.87 14.81
N ASP A 3 -20.75 11.87 15.62
CA ASP A 3 -19.82 10.94 16.26
C ASP A 3 -19.06 10.18 15.16
N ILE A 4 -17.79 10.52 14.96
CA ILE A 4 -16.88 9.75 14.11
C ILE A 4 -16.33 8.59 14.92
N SER A 5 -17.13 7.52 15.03
CA SER A 5 -16.67 6.28 15.65
C SER A 5 -15.53 5.70 14.81
N HIS A 6 -14.30 5.80 15.31
CA HIS A 6 -13.12 5.09 14.79
C HIS A 6 -13.24 3.60 15.15
N THR A 7 -14.10 2.89 14.43
CA THR A 7 -14.20 1.44 14.53
C THR A 7 -13.06 0.84 13.74
N ALA A 8 -12.03 0.35 14.45
CA ALA A 8 -11.08 -0.59 13.85
C ALA A 8 -11.88 -1.78 13.30
N PRO A 9 -11.65 -2.21 12.05
CA PRO A 9 -12.44 -3.28 11.46
C PRO A 9 -12.28 -4.56 12.30
N LEU A 10 -13.42 -5.17 12.64
CA LEU A 10 -13.47 -6.52 13.22
C LEU A 10 -12.75 -7.46 12.25
N ALA A 11 -11.90 -8.35 12.78
CA ALA A 11 -10.90 -9.14 12.04
C ALA A 11 -11.43 -10.04 10.89
N ASP A 12 -12.74 -10.08 10.65
CA ASP A 12 -13.41 -10.90 9.63
C ASP A 12 -14.36 -10.10 8.72
N SER A 13 -14.42 -8.76 8.86
CA SER A 13 -15.28 -7.94 7.98
C SER A 13 -14.56 -7.57 6.69
N PRO A 14 -15.26 -7.55 5.54
CA PRO A 14 -14.68 -7.10 4.29
C PRO A 14 -14.24 -5.65 4.38
N ILE A 15 -13.07 -5.36 3.84
CA ILE A 15 -12.48 -4.02 3.77
C ILE A 15 -13.05 -3.33 2.54
N PRO A 16 -13.73 -2.18 2.68
CA PRO A 16 -14.36 -1.50 1.56
C PRO A 16 -13.34 -1.01 0.52
N LYS A 17 -13.77 -0.96 -0.73
CA LYS A 17 -13.09 -0.23 -1.81
C LYS A 17 -12.75 1.20 -1.38
N GLY A 18 -11.56 1.68 -1.76
CA GLY A 18 -11.07 3.01 -1.44
C GLY A 18 -10.47 3.15 -0.04
N THR A 19 -10.43 2.07 0.74
CA THR A 19 -9.71 2.06 2.02
C THR A 19 -8.20 2.11 1.79
N TRP A 20 -7.49 2.88 2.61
CA TRP A 20 -6.03 2.89 2.61
C TRP A 20 -5.49 1.64 3.31
N VAL A 21 -4.75 0.83 2.55
CA VAL A 21 -4.22 -0.46 3.00
C VAL A 21 -2.76 -0.61 2.60
N GLU A 22 -2.09 -1.62 3.14
CA GLU A 22 -0.79 -2.09 2.70
C GLU A 22 -0.89 -3.48 2.08
N VAL A 23 -0.26 -3.65 0.93
CA VAL A 23 -0.10 -4.96 0.30
C VAL A 23 1.36 -5.41 0.36
N ARG A 24 1.56 -6.71 0.52
CA ARG A 24 2.86 -7.36 0.57
C ARG A 24 3.05 -8.25 -0.66
N THR A 25 4.21 -8.13 -1.30
CA THR A 25 4.60 -8.97 -2.45
C THR A 25 6.03 -9.46 -2.27
N ILE A 26 6.27 -10.74 -2.55
CA ILE A 26 7.64 -11.27 -2.63
C ILE A 26 8.18 -10.94 -4.03
N ILE A 27 9.22 -10.11 -4.09
CA ILE A 27 9.84 -9.67 -5.34
C ILE A 27 10.91 -10.66 -5.80
N LEU A 28 11.69 -11.20 -4.85
CA LEU A 28 12.70 -12.23 -5.12
C LEU A 28 12.65 -13.30 -4.04
N GLN A 29 12.62 -14.55 -4.45
CA GLN A 29 12.87 -15.68 -3.57
C GLN A 29 14.34 -15.73 -3.16
N PRO A 30 14.69 -16.42 -2.05
CA PRO A 30 16.09 -16.62 -1.65
C PRO A 30 16.99 -17.13 -2.80
N SER A 31 16.46 -18.04 -3.64
CA SER A 31 17.16 -18.59 -4.81
C SER A 31 17.44 -17.58 -5.92
N GLU A 32 16.77 -16.44 -5.92
CA GLU A 32 16.87 -15.40 -6.95
C GLU A 32 17.70 -14.20 -6.46
N ARG A 33 18.24 -14.26 -5.23
CA ARG A 33 19.10 -13.23 -4.67
C ARG A 33 20.46 -13.23 -5.38
N ALA A 34 21.03 -12.04 -5.57
CA ALA A 34 22.33 -11.89 -6.19
C ALA A 34 23.43 -12.59 -5.37
N ALA A 35 24.35 -13.29 -6.02
CA ALA A 35 25.40 -14.08 -5.37
C ALA A 35 26.36 -13.28 -4.48
N ALA A 36 26.42 -11.95 -4.65
CA ALA A 36 27.34 -11.08 -3.92
C ALA A 36 26.78 -10.55 -2.59
N VAL A 37 25.53 -10.87 -2.22
CA VAL A 37 24.98 -10.46 -0.91
C VAL A 37 25.48 -11.40 0.21
N PRO A 38 25.59 -10.93 1.47
CA PRO A 38 25.92 -11.79 2.60
C PRO A 38 24.98 -13.00 2.73
N GLU A 39 25.47 -14.11 3.27
CA GLU A 39 24.73 -15.37 3.38
C GLU A 39 23.37 -15.19 4.07
N ASP A 40 23.33 -14.48 5.21
CA ASP A 40 22.09 -14.19 5.94
C ASP A 40 21.07 -13.43 5.07
N THR A 41 21.54 -12.56 4.18
CA THR A 41 20.69 -11.81 3.25
C THR A 41 20.22 -12.68 2.08
N ALA A 42 21.07 -13.58 1.59
CA ALA A 42 20.71 -14.52 0.52
C ALA A 42 19.65 -15.53 0.99
N ALA A 43 19.69 -15.92 2.27
CA ALA A 43 18.74 -16.84 2.87
C ALA A 43 17.32 -16.27 3.06
N THR A 44 17.10 -14.97 2.81
CA THR A 44 15.81 -14.30 3.05
C THR A 44 15.18 -13.74 1.76
N PRO A 45 13.86 -13.88 1.58
CA PRO A 45 13.17 -13.31 0.43
C PRO A 45 13.26 -11.78 0.45
N LEU A 46 13.35 -11.17 -0.74
CA LEU A 46 13.14 -9.74 -0.88
C LEU A 46 11.64 -9.47 -0.94
N VAL A 47 11.13 -8.76 0.05
CA VAL A 47 9.70 -8.44 0.18
C VAL A 47 9.51 -6.94 -0.02
N GLN A 48 8.45 -6.59 -0.74
CA GLN A 48 7.99 -5.22 -0.93
C GLN A 48 6.65 -5.04 -0.23
N TRP A 49 6.54 -3.94 0.52
CA TRP A 49 5.29 -3.43 1.04
C TRP A 49 4.94 -2.14 0.30
N VAL A 50 3.70 -2.02 -0.15
CA VAL A 50 3.21 -0.82 -0.82
C VAL A 50 1.87 -0.44 -0.23
N SER A 51 1.75 0.82 0.16
CA SER A 51 0.48 1.37 0.62
C SER A 51 -0.29 2.04 -0.53
N GLY A 52 -1.62 1.92 -0.51
CA GLY A 52 -2.49 2.50 -1.52
C GLY A 52 -3.96 2.32 -1.18
N PHE A 53 -4.81 2.88 -2.03
CA PHE A 53 -6.25 2.73 -1.95
C PHE A 53 -6.71 1.45 -2.64
N LEU A 54 -7.51 0.65 -1.96
CA LEU A 54 -8.02 -0.62 -2.47
C LEU A 54 -8.96 -0.42 -3.68
N ASP A 55 -8.72 -1.13 -4.78
CA ASP A 55 -9.51 -0.96 -6.02
C ASP A 55 -10.92 -1.60 -5.92
N GLU A 56 -11.09 -2.63 -5.09
CA GLU A 56 -12.32 -3.43 -4.88
C GLU A 56 -12.46 -3.85 -3.41
N GLU A 57 -13.60 -4.39 -2.98
CA GLU A 57 -13.74 -4.91 -1.60
C GLU A 57 -12.95 -6.22 -1.42
N ALA A 58 -12.27 -6.40 -0.28
CA ALA A 58 -11.46 -7.60 -0.01
C ALA A 58 -11.25 -7.90 1.48
N HIS A 59 -10.71 -9.07 1.82
CA HIS A 59 -10.34 -9.44 3.19
C HIS A 59 -8.81 -9.40 3.38
N ILE A 60 -8.37 -9.36 4.64
CA ILE A 60 -6.95 -9.54 4.99
C ILE A 60 -6.49 -10.91 4.51
N GLY A 61 -5.35 -10.96 3.83
CA GLY A 61 -4.80 -12.18 3.24
C GLY A 61 -5.20 -12.44 1.79
N ASP A 62 -6.17 -11.71 1.23
CA ASP A 62 -6.54 -11.84 -0.18
C ASP A 62 -5.47 -11.20 -1.10
N GLU A 63 -5.32 -11.73 -2.31
CA GLU A 63 -4.58 -11.05 -3.37
C GLU A 63 -5.45 -9.93 -3.97
N VAL A 64 -4.99 -8.70 -3.84
CA VAL A 64 -5.76 -7.50 -4.18
C VAL A 64 -4.95 -6.58 -5.08
N THR A 65 -5.65 -5.67 -5.76
CA THR A 65 -5.01 -4.54 -6.43
C THR A 65 -5.30 -3.25 -5.69
N ILE A 66 -4.25 -2.45 -5.50
CA ILE A 66 -4.32 -1.12 -4.91
C ILE A 66 -3.84 -0.08 -5.91
N THR A 67 -4.35 1.14 -5.78
CA THR A 67 -3.81 2.33 -6.44
C THR A 67 -3.07 3.20 -5.41
N SER A 68 -1.75 3.33 -5.56
CA SER A 68 -0.92 4.17 -4.69
C SER A 68 -1.31 5.65 -4.78
N ILE A 69 -0.88 6.46 -3.81
CA ILE A 69 -1.19 7.90 -3.76
C ILE A 69 -0.73 8.67 -5.00
N ILE A 70 0.29 8.17 -5.71
CA ILE A 70 0.80 8.73 -6.97
C ILE A 70 0.19 8.08 -8.23
N GLY A 71 -0.92 7.35 -8.09
CA GLY A 71 -1.70 6.81 -9.20
C GLY A 71 -1.15 5.55 -9.87
N ARG A 72 -0.17 4.86 -9.27
CA ARG A 72 0.33 3.57 -9.79
C ARG A 72 -0.45 2.40 -9.19
N ARG A 73 -0.78 1.40 -10.02
CA ARG A 73 -1.43 0.16 -9.59
C ARG A 73 -0.41 -0.89 -9.14
N HIS A 74 -0.70 -1.57 -8.03
CA HIS A 74 0.14 -2.62 -7.47
C HIS A 74 -0.74 -3.80 -7.03
N THR A 75 -0.27 -5.02 -7.26
CA THR A 75 -0.93 -6.26 -6.81
C THR A 75 -0.09 -6.94 -5.74
N GLY A 76 -0.75 -7.45 -4.71
CA GLY A 76 -0.11 -8.16 -3.61
C GLY A 76 -1.13 -8.68 -2.60
N VAL A 77 -0.63 -9.36 -1.57
CA VAL A 77 -1.47 -9.87 -0.48
C VAL A 77 -1.80 -8.73 0.48
N LEU A 78 -3.08 -8.52 0.78
CA LEU A 78 -3.55 -7.49 1.71
C LEU A 78 -3.04 -7.82 3.12
N ASP A 79 -2.12 -7.01 3.65
CA ASP A 79 -1.42 -7.25 4.91
C ASP A 79 -2.12 -6.55 6.08
N CYS A 80 -2.40 -5.24 5.94
CA CYS A 80 -3.08 -4.47 6.98
C CYS A 80 -3.85 -3.25 6.45
N VAL A 81 -4.78 -2.75 7.26
CA VAL A 81 -5.54 -1.51 7.03
C VAL A 81 -4.90 -0.37 7.80
N ASN A 82 -4.81 0.80 7.19
CA ASN A 82 -4.21 2.01 7.78
C ASN A 82 -2.82 1.74 8.41
N PRO A 83 -1.85 1.25 7.61
CA PRO A 83 -0.50 0.95 8.09
C PRO A 83 0.10 2.15 8.81
N SER A 84 0.69 1.94 9.99
CA SER A 84 1.33 2.98 10.80
C SER A 84 2.70 2.54 11.29
N TYR A 85 3.60 3.50 11.52
CA TYR A 85 4.93 3.22 12.04
C TYR A 85 4.94 3.31 13.57
N SER A 86 4.96 2.15 14.22
CA SER A 86 4.89 1.98 15.68
C SER A 86 6.00 2.70 16.47
N HIS A 87 7.13 3.02 15.83
CA HIS A 87 8.32 3.50 16.54
C HIS A 87 8.37 5.00 16.82
N SER A 88 7.57 5.86 16.18
CA SER A 88 7.63 7.31 16.48
C SER A 88 6.56 8.23 15.87
N PHE A 89 5.69 7.75 14.97
CA PHE A 89 4.87 8.65 14.13
C PHE A 89 3.37 8.63 14.42
N GLY A 90 2.94 7.84 15.41
CA GLY A 90 1.52 7.73 15.78
C GLY A 90 0.70 6.93 14.77
N ASN A 91 -0.62 6.94 14.97
CA ASN A 91 -1.55 6.25 14.09
C ASN A 91 -1.74 7.04 12.78
N THR A 92 -2.07 6.32 11.71
CA THR A 92 -2.42 6.92 10.42
C THR A 92 -3.67 7.77 10.57
N VAL A 93 -3.62 8.99 10.02
CA VAL A 93 -4.71 9.97 10.02
C VAL A 93 -5.37 9.95 8.63
N PRO A 94 -6.49 9.21 8.43
CA PRO A 94 -7.02 8.94 7.10
C PRO A 94 -7.43 10.21 6.33
N GLU A 95 -7.85 11.25 7.04
CA GLU A 95 -8.30 12.52 6.49
C GLU A 95 -7.19 13.26 5.71
N LEU A 96 -5.92 13.00 6.02
CA LEU A 96 -4.79 13.62 5.34
C LEU A 96 -4.44 12.94 4.00
N LEU A 97 -4.88 11.69 3.80
CA LEU A 97 -4.46 10.88 2.65
C LEU A 97 -5.06 11.36 1.32
N THR A 98 -6.20 12.03 1.36
CA THR A 98 -6.94 12.45 0.15
C THR A 98 -6.63 13.87 -0.30
N ILE A 99 -5.99 14.68 0.56
CA ILE A 99 -5.76 16.11 0.31
C ILE A 99 -4.95 16.32 -0.97
N GLY A 100 -3.85 15.57 -1.14
CA GLY A 100 -2.96 15.65 -2.30
C GLY A 100 -3.53 15.01 -3.58
N THR A 101 -4.51 14.11 -3.48
CA THR A 101 -5.11 13.46 -4.65
C THR A 101 -6.29 14.22 -5.24
N THR A 102 -6.99 15.02 -4.43
CA THR A 102 -8.19 15.75 -4.87
C THR A 102 -7.88 17.13 -5.45
N HIS A 103 -6.82 17.80 -4.96
CA HIS A 103 -6.54 19.20 -5.32
C HIS A 103 -5.48 19.37 -6.40
N GLU A 104 -4.67 18.34 -6.64
CA GLU A 104 -3.60 18.36 -7.65
C GLU A 104 -3.73 17.10 -8.52
N PRO A 105 -4.49 17.16 -9.64
CA PRO A 105 -4.55 16.03 -10.54
C PRO A 105 -3.15 15.71 -11.03
N ILE A 106 -2.80 14.42 -11.06
CA ILE A 106 -1.50 13.94 -11.52
C ILE A 106 -1.28 14.47 -12.95
N THR A 107 -0.48 15.52 -13.05
CA THR A 107 -0.22 16.19 -14.33
C THR A 107 1.02 15.54 -14.91
N PHE A 108 0.84 14.77 -15.99
CA PHE A 108 1.94 14.19 -16.73
C PHE A 108 2.64 15.31 -17.54
N HIS A 109 3.66 15.95 -16.98
CA HIS A 109 4.48 16.95 -17.67
C HIS A 109 5.49 16.35 -18.67
N GLY A 110 5.05 15.38 -19.47
CA GLY A 110 5.88 14.67 -20.45
C GLY A 110 5.21 14.54 -21.81
N GLN A 111 4.50 15.58 -22.28
CA GLN A 111 4.15 15.65 -23.71
C GLN A 111 5.34 16.20 -24.49
N GLU A 112 5.77 15.38 -25.45
CA GLU A 112 6.97 15.47 -26.26
C GLU A 112 7.12 16.82 -26.99
N ASP A 113 8.31 17.40 -26.87
CA ASP A 113 8.85 18.36 -27.84
C ASP A 113 9.19 17.55 -29.11
N GLN A 114 8.20 17.31 -29.97
CA GLN A 114 8.46 16.75 -31.30
C GLN A 114 9.02 17.86 -32.19
N SER A 115 10.33 17.79 -32.47
CA SER A 115 11.05 18.62 -33.46
C SER A 115 10.77 18.19 -34.89
#